data_AF-A0A6A6I2M3-F1
#
_entry.id   AF-A0A6A6I2M3-F1
#
_cell.length_a   1.000
_cell.length_b   1.000
_cell.length_c   1.000
_cell.angle_alpha   90.00
_cell.angle_beta   90.00
_cell.angle_gamma   90.00
#
_symmetry.space_group_name_H-M   'P 1'
#
loop_
_entity.id
_entity.type
_entity.pdbx_description
1 polymer ?
#
loop_
_entity_poly.entity_id
_entity_poly.type
_entity_poly.pdbx_seq_one_letter_code
_entity_poly.pdbx_strand_id
1 'polypeptide(L)'
;MQHFVKKILPATSKTRTVSRQKLVGMRTDIEDIHFFLWSCDEYKYAHPRLMIQICFCLILMACYGLRFGEIIEAGNYRGSNEGLTYGDVELSLHYHKGLPRYQLRIQLRYRKRYRSESRDQDNLLFYEETDVSRKAFCPVVHFLGLALADNVFTELCLSTLGDRRILVSSNSRRFSIREDKKGMPILRMLTGSAPNGKVLSASSLYHALKDLAQRYGYEKPISAYCFRRGFANGIDGHISAAKKGQLLGHASDATGQAYISTTVAVDAQHAIRGEIQDTQYIELASGIAYTRDLKAPLPHLAKMTACPPLVTDGQIAKMAECFPNLSKGELARKPRKENLSHARTFDLQSSVSGRLCGIALEHYTENG
;
A
#
# COMPACT_ATOMS: atom_id res chain seq x y z
N MET A 1 2.29 42.29 4.88
CA MET A 1 2.92 41.09 5.50
C MET A 1 3.62 40.17 4.48
N GLN A 2 2.96 39.70 3.40
CA GLN A 2 3.61 38.81 2.41
C GLN A 2 4.86 39.42 1.70
N HIS A 3 4.86 40.72 1.42
CA HIS A 3 6.00 41.41 0.81
C HIS A 3 7.23 41.40 1.72
N PHE A 4 7.03 41.65 3.02
CA PHE A 4 8.10 41.63 4.00
C PHE A 4 8.72 40.23 4.13
N VAL A 5 7.90 39.18 4.23
CA VAL A 5 8.37 37.79 4.35
C VAL A 5 9.06 37.28 3.08
N LYS A 6 8.54 37.61 1.88
CA LYS A 6 9.07 37.08 0.62
C LYS A 6 10.24 37.87 0.04
N LYS A 7 10.36 39.17 0.34
CA LYS A 7 11.37 40.04 -0.30
C LYS A 7 12.32 40.69 0.70
N ILE A 8 11.80 41.20 1.81
CA ILE A 8 12.61 41.98 2.76
C ILE A 8 13.43 41.04 3.64
N LEU A 9 12.79 40.11 4.34
CA LEU A 9 13.45 39.12 5.22
C LEU A 9 14.62 38.38 4.54
N PRO A 10 14.48 37.82 3.31
CA PRO A 10 15.57 37.12 2.65
C PRO A 10 16.78 38.00 2.33
N ALA A 11 16.52 39.26 1.95
CA ALA A 11 17.55 40.23 1.62
C ALA A 11 18.31 40.70 2.87
N THR A 12 17.62 40.93 3.99
CA THR A 12 18.23 41.46 5.22
C THR A 12 18.88 40.40 6.09
N SER A 13 18.39 39.15 6.07
CA SER A 13 18.83 38.08 6.99
C SER A 13 19.64 36.96 6.33
N LYS A 14 19.95 37.05 5.03
CA LYS A 14 20.56 35.96 4.23
C LYS A 14 19.81 34.62 4.36
N THR A 15 18.53 34.64 4.71
CA THR A 15 17.72 33.42 4.79
C THR A 15 17.01 33.20 3.45
N ARG A 16 16.98 31.97 2.96
CA ARG A 16 16.23 31.61 1.76
C ARG A 16 15.09 30.70 2.13
N THR A 17 13.87 30.99 1.64
CA THR A 17 12.79 30.01 1.67
C THR A 17 13.13 28.89 0.69
N VAL A 18 13.50 27.72 1.21
CA VAL A 18 13.76 26.53 0.41
C VAL A 18 12.50 25.68 0.37
N SER A 19 12.00 25.38 -0.82
CA SER A 19 10.92 24.40 -0.97
C SER A 19 11.43 23.02 -0.55
N ARG A 20 10.70 22.32 0.31
CA ARG A 20 11.02 20.93 0.66
C ARG A 20 11.04 20.08 -0.62
N GLN A 21 12.09 19.28 -0.78
CA GLN A 21 12.20 18.34 -1.91
C GLN A 21 10.97 17.44 -1.98
N LYS A 22 10.42 17.31 -3.19
CA LYS A 22 9.19 16.57 -3.43
C LYS A 22 9.49 15.18 -3.98
N LEU A 23 9.82 14.25 -3.10
CA LEU A 23 10.13 12.87 -3.50
C LEU A 23 8.93 12.14 -4.11
N VAL A 24 9.20 11.28 -5.08
CA VAL A 24 8.20 10.45 -5.76
C VAL A 24 8.30 9.02 -5.24
N GLY A 25 7.19 8.46 -4.76
CA GLY A 25 7.12 7.04 -4.38
C GLY A 25 6.59 6.24 -5.56
N MET A 26 7.45 5.45 -6.18
CA MET A 26 7.09 4.58 -7.30
C MET A 26 6.37 3.33 -6.85
N ARG A 27 5.77 2.64 -7.82
CA ARG A 27 5.18 1.32 -7.63
C ARG A 27 6.18 0.34 -7.01
N THR A 28 7.41 0.28 -7.52
CA THR A 28 8.48 -0.60 -7.02
C THR A 28 8.80 -0.34 -5.56
N ASP A 29 8.81 0.93 -5.13
CA ASP A 29 9.06 1.29 -3.73
C ASP A 29 7.99 0.70 -2.78
N ILE A 30 6.73 0.67 -3.21
CA ILE A 30 5.65 0.07 -2.42
C ILE A 30 5.77 -1.45 -2.42
N GLU A 31 6.19 -2.01 -3.56
CA GLU A 31 6.44 -3.45 -3.68
C GLU A 31 7.49 -3.92 -2.66
N ASP A 32 8.58 -3.17 -2.61
CA ASP A 32 9.67 -3.28 -1.66
C ASP A 32 9.23 -3.09 -0.19
N ILE A 33 8.46 -2.04 0.11
CA ILE A 33 7.98 -1.75 1.47
C ILE A 33 7.03 -2.84 1.97
N HIS A 34 6.12 -3.33 1.12
CA HIS A 34 5.23 -4.44 1.47
C HIS A 34 6.02 -5.72 1.71
N PHE A 35 6.96 -6.05 0.82
CA PHE A 35 7.81 -7.22 1.00
C PHE A 35 8.55 -7.15 2.33
N PHE A 36 9.17 -6.00 2.63
CA PHE A 36 9.84 -5.79 3.91
C PHE A 36 8.91 -6.01 5.09
N LEU A 37 7.75 -5.34 5.08
CA LEU A 37 6.76 -5.41 6.16
C LEU A 37 6.28 -6.84 6.45
N TRP A 38 6.16 -7.69 5.42
CA TRP A 38 5.66 -9.06 5.56
C TRP A 38 6.75 -10.12 5.74
N SER A 39 7.97 -9.87 5.29
CA SER A 39 9.01 -10.91 5.16
C SER A 39 10.34 -10.59 5.81
N CYS A 40 10.60 -9.33 6.16
CA CYS A 40 11.90 -8.92 6.72
C CYS A 40 11.76 -8.16 8.04
N ASP A 41 10.59 -7.57 8.29
CA ASP A 41 10.37 -6.70 9.40
C ASP A 41 10.20 -7.48 10.71
N GLU A 42 11.20 -7.40 11.59
CA GLU A 42 11.16 -8.00 12.93
C GLU A 42 10.34 -7.16 13.94
N TYR A 43 9.85 -5.99 13.55
CA TYR A 43 9.08 -5.11 14.43
C TYR A 43 7.76 -5.77 14.86
N LYS A 44 7.62 -5.98 16.17
CA LYS A 44 6.40 -6.50 16.77
C LYS A 44 5.37 -5.38 16.94
N TYR A 45 4.43 -5.31 16.00
CA TYR A 45 3.28 -4.43 16.11
C TYR A 45 2.41 -4.78 17.33
N ALA A 46 1.88 -3.77 18.02
CA ALA A 46 0.99 -3.96 19.17
C ALA A 46 -0.25 -4.81 18.85
N HIS A 47 -0.71 -4.77 17.59
CA HIS A 47 -1.75 -5.64 17.08
C HIS A 47 -1.56 -5.88 15.57
N PRO A 48 -1.72 -7.11 15.04
CA PRO A 48 -1.51 -7.44 13.62
C PRO A 48 -2.35 -6.60 12.65
N ARG A 49 -3.52 -6.11 13.10
CA ARG A 49 -4.36 -5.18 12.33
C ARG A 49 -3.59 -3.95 11.83
N LEU A 50 -2.66 -3.41 12.61
CA LEU A 50 -1.93 -2.20 12.22
C LEU A 50 -1.14 -2.43 10.92
N MET A 51 -0.50 -3.59 10.80
CA MET A 51 0.23 -4.01 9.61
C MET A 51 -0.69 -4.07 8.37
N ILE A 52 -1.86 -4.70 8.51
CA ILE A 52 -2.86 -4.82 7.43
C ILE A 52 -3.44 -3.44 7.06
N GLN A 53 -3.73 -2.58 8.05
CA GLN A 53 -4.21 -1.22 7.80
C GLN A 53 -3.18 -0.38 7.05
N ILE A 54 -1.89 -0.49 7.41
CA ILE A 54 -0.79 0.20 6.72
C ILE A 54 -0.72 -0.28 5.26
N CYS A 55 -0.71 -1.60 5.03
CA CYS A 55 -0.72 -2.18 3.68
C CYS A 55 -1.90 -1.67 2.85
N PHE A 56 -3.10 -1.73 3.42
CA PHE A 56 -4.31 -1.31 2.73
C PHE A 56 -4.24 0.18 2.38
N CYS A 57 -3.82 1.04 3.33
CA CYS A 57 -3.63 2.46 3.07
C CYS A 57 -2.63 2.69 1.93
N LEU A 58 -1.46 2.04 1.97
CA LEU A 58 -0.42 2.19 0.95
C LEU A 58 -0.95 1.85 -0.44
N ILE A 59 -1.69 0.74 -0.59
CA ILE A 59 -2.32 0.35 -1.85
C ILE A 59 -3.34 1.38 -2.32
N LEU A 60 -4.24 1.84 -1.43
CA LEU A 60 -5.25 2.85 -1.78
C LEU A 60 -4.62 4.16 -2.26
N MET A 61 -3.49 4.55 -1.67
CA MET A 61 -2.82 5.81 -1.99
C MET A 61 -1.96 5.69 -3.25
N ALA A 62 -1.33 4.53 -3.47
CA ALA A 62 -0.40 4.32 -4.56
C ALA A 62 -1.04 3.81 -5.84
N CYS A 63 -2.01 2.90 -5.75
CA CYS A 63 -2.63 2.27 -6.92
C CYS A 63 -3.90 3.00 -7.35
N TYR A 64 -4.49 3.81 -6.46
CA TYR A 64 -5.75 4.51 -6.71
C TYR A 64 -5.66 6.01 -6.45
N GLY A 65 -4.49 6.50 -6.01
CA GLY A 65 -4.26 7.92 -5.82
C GLY A 65 -5.22 8.54 -4.83
N LEU A 66 -5.60 7.87 -3.75
CA LEU A 66 -6.45 8.46 -2.70
C LEU A 66 -5.67 9.43 -1.80
N ARG A 67 -6.36 10.43 -1.26
CA ARG A 67 -5.85 11.28 -0.17
C ARG A 67 -6.13 10.60 1.15
N PHE A 68 -5.24 10.83 2.13
CA PHE A 68 -5.49 10.42 3.52
C PHE A 68 -6.88 10.83 4.01
N GLY A 69 -7.22 12.11 3.86
CA GLY A 69 -8.49 12.64 4.36
C GLY A 69 -9.75 12.08 3.68
N GLU A 70 -9.62 11.28 2.62
CA GLU A 70 -10.75 10.59 2.00
C GLU A 70 -11.06 9.26 2.69
N ILE A 71 -10.08 8.66 3.40
CA ILE A 71 -10.18 7.32 3.99
C ILE A 71 -9.96 7.30 5.51
N ILE A 72 -9.29 8.32 6.05
CA ILE A 72 -8.95 8.44 7.47
C ILE A 72 -9.20 9.87 7.99
N GLU A 73 -9.13 10.04 9.31
CA GLU A 73 -9.38 11.34 9.94
C GLU A 73 -8.27 12.33 9.58
N ALA A 74 -8.63 13.33 8.77
CA ALA A 74 -7.72 14.35 8.29
C ALA A 74 -7.29 15.30 9.41
N GLY A 75 -6.03 15.76 9.39
CA GLY A 75 -5.50 16.67 10.40
C GLY A 75 -6.29 17.98 10.56
N ASN A 76 -6.84 18.53 9.48
CA ASN A 76 -7.68 19.74 9.52
C ASN A 76 -9.10 19.49 10.06
N TYR A 77 -9.47 18.22 10.27
CA TYR A 77 -10.76 17.77 10.78
C TYR A 77 -10.55 16.88 12.01
N ARG A 78 -9.48 17.15 12.77
CA ARG A 78 -9.14 16.37 13.96
C ARG A 78 -10.28 16.46 14.99
N GLY A 79 -10.70 15.31 15.51
CA GLY A 79 -11.82 15.18 16.44
C GLY A 79 -13.18 14.96 15.77
N SER A 80 -13.26 15.02 14.44
CA SER A 80 -14.50 14.76 13.70
C SER A 80 -14.88 13.28 13.65
N ASN A 81 -13.90 12.38 13.82
CA ASN A 81 -14.07 10.95 13.60
C ASN A 81 -14.59 10.61 12.19
N GLU A 82 -14.31 11.46 11.20
CA GLU A 82 -14.66 11.26 9.80
C GLU A 82 -13.67 10.32 9.12
N GLY A 83 -14.16 9.26 8.50
CA GLY A 83 -13.37 8.33 7.70
C GLY A 83 -14.21 7.20 7.11
N LEU A 84 -13.55 6.29 6.41
CA LEU A 84 -14.23 5.23 5.69
C LEU A 84 -14.87 4.20 6.66
N THR A 85 -16.15 3.92 6.47
CA THR A 85 -16.89 2.90 7.23
C THR A 85 -17.28 1.72 6.36
N TYR A 86 -17.70 0.60 6.97
CA TYR A 86 -18.22 -0.53 6.20
C TYR A 86 -19.54 -0.19 5.48
N GLY A 87 -20.28 0.83 5.90
CA GLY A 87 -21.45 1.32 5.16
C GLY A 87 -21.10 1.95 3.81
N ASP A 88 -19.85 2.35 3.61
CA ASP A 88 -19.35 2.99 2.38
C ASP A 88 -18.90 1.98 1.32
N VAL A 89 -19.01 0.67 1.57
CA VAL A 89 -18.45 -0.36 0.69
C VAL A 89 -19.47 -1.41 0.27
N GLU A 90 -19.32 -1.89 -0.96
CA GLU A 90 -20.07 -3.02 -1.50
C GLU A 90 -19.09 -4.10 -1.94
N LEU A 91 -19.17 -5.28 -1.32
CA LEU A 91 -18.44 -6.46 -1.77
C LEU A 91 -19.35 -7.33 -2.64
N SER A 92 -18.84 -7.73 -3.80
CA SER A 92 -19.56 -8.60 -4.72
C SER A 92 -18.62 -9.58 -5.41
N LEU A 93 -19.17 -10.68 -5.90
CA LEU A 93 -18.49 -11.69 -6.70
C LEU A 93 -19.07 -11.65 -8.12
N HIS A 94 -18.21 -11.59 -9.13
CA HIS A 94 -18.60 -11.55 -10.55
C HIS A 94 -17.75 -12.51 -11.35
N TYR A 95 -18.27 -13.02 -12.46
CA TYR A 95 -17.47 -13.77 -13.42
C TYR A 95 -16.63 -12.80 -14.27
N HIS A 96 -15.31 -13.04 -14.31
CA HIS A 96 -14.42 -12.37 -15.24
C HIS A 96 -13.51 -13.40 -15.91
N LYS A 97 -13.58 -13.50 -17.24
CA LYS A 97 -12.88 -14.51 -18.04
C LYS A 97 -13.15 -15.94 -17.52
N GLY A 98 -14.42 -16.24 -17.24
CA GLY A 98 -14.87 -17.56 -16.77
C GLY A 98 -14.57 -17.89 -15.31
N LEU A 99 -13.87 -17.02 -14.56
CA LEU A 99 -13.51 -17.26 -13.16
C LEU A 99 -14.23 -16.28 -12.22
N PRO A 100 -14.77 -16.75 -11.07
CA PRO A 100 -15.39 -15.87 -10.08
C PRO A 100 -14.32 -15.06 -9.35
N ARG A 101 -14.46 -13.73 -9.37
CA ARG A 101 -13.55 -12.78 -8.73
C ARG A 101 -14.28 -11.84 -7.80
N TYR A 102 -13.68 -11.57 -6.65
CA TYR A 102 -14.21 -10.53 -5.77
C TYR A 102 -13.97 -9.15 -6.36
N GLN A 103 -14.97 -8.29 -6.18
CA GLN A 103 -14.97 -6.89 -6.56
C GLN A 103 -15.45 -6.07 -5.37
N LEU A 104 -14.68 -5.06 -5.02
CA LEU A 104 -14.97 -4.13 -3.95
C LEU A 104 -15.26 -2.77 -4.57
N ARG A 105 -16.44 -2.23 -4.30
CA ARG A 105 -16.76 -0.82 -4.60
C ARG A 105 -16.66 -0.02 -3.32
N ILE A 106 -16.02 1.14 -3.38
CA ILE A 106 -15.91 2.08 -2.26
C ILE A 106 -16.49 3.42 -2.70
N GLN A 107 -17.47 3.92 -1.96
CA GLN A 107 -18.01 5.27 -2.10
C GLN A 107 -17.21 6.23 -1.22
N LEU A 108 -16.59 7.24 -1.81
CA LEU A 108 -15.86 8.26 -1.06
C LEU A 108 -16.81 9.38 -0.63
N ARG A 109 -16.96 9.60 0.68
CA ARG A 109 -17.74 10.72 1.24
C ARG A 109 -16.92 11.98 1.51
N TYR A 110 -15.67 11.83 1.92
CA TYR A 110 -14.87 12.93 2.47
C TYR A 110 -13.92 13.60 1.46
N ARG A 111 -14.34 13.63 0.19
CA ARG A 111 -13.54 14.20 -0.89
C ARG A 111 -13.43 15.72 -0.70
N LYS A 112 -12.21 16.23 -0.88
CA LYS A 112 -11.92 17.67 -0.67
C LYS A 112 -12.86 18.49 -1.56
N ARG A 113 -13.50 19.51 -0.96
CA ARG A 113 -14.53 20.41 -1.56
C ARG A 113 -15.94 19.84 -1.67
N TYR A 114 -16.13 18.52 -1.56
CA TYR A 114 -17.43 17.87 -1.75
C TYR A 114 -17.84 17.04 -0.52
N ARG A 115 -17.34 17.39 0.67
CA ARG A 115 -17.52 16.60 1.90
C ARG A 115 -18.98 16.50 2.38
N SER A 116 -19.80 17.48 2.00
CA SER A 116 -21.23 17.54 2.34
C SER A 116 -22.13 16.99 1.23
N GLU A 117 -21.56 16.41 0.17
CA GLU A 117 -22.30 15.97 -1.01
C GLU A 117 -22.06 14.48 -1.25
N SER A 118 -23.14 13.73 -1.49
CA SER A 118 -23.05 12.38 -2.04
C SER A 118 -23.05 12.47 -3.56
N ARG A 119 -22.01 11.96 -4.21
CA ARG A 119 -21.87 12.00 -5.67
C ARG A 119 -21.56 10.61 -6.21
N ASP A 120 -22.30 10.18 -7.23
CA ASP A 120 -22.07 8.88 -7.88
C ASP A 120 -20.67 8.78 -8.51
N GLN A 121 -20.09 9.91 -8.91
CA GLN A 121 -18.75 10.00 -9.48
C GLN A 121 -17.62 9.69 -8.49
N ASP A 122 -17.93 9.53 -7.21
CA ASP A 122 -16.98 9.23 -6.13
C ASP A 122 -16.94 7.74 -5.76
N ASN A 123 -17.49 6.89 -6.62
CA ASN A 123 -17.34 5.43 -6.56
C ASN A 123 -16.02 4.97 -7.18
N LEU A 124 -15.22 4.25 -6.40
CA LEU A 124 -14.02 3.56 -6.88
C LEU A 124 -14.23 2.05 -6.90
N LEU A 125 -13.76 1.43 -7.98
CA LEU A 125 -13.83 -0.01 -8.18
C LEU A 125 -12.46 -0.64 -7.97
N PHE A 126 -12.40 -1.64 -7.10
CA PHE A 126 -11.25 -2.44 -6.80
C PHE A 126 -11.57 -3.89 -7.15
N TYR A 127 -10.61 -4.60 -7.72
CA TYR A 127 -10.79 -5.99 -8.13
C TYR A 127 -9.74 -6.89 -7.49
N GLU A 128 -10.11 -8.16 -7.35
CA GLU A 128 -9.20 -9.19 -6.86
C GLU A 128 -8.08 -9.44 -7.88
N GLU A 129 -6.84 -9.31 -7.42
CA GLU A 129 -5.66 -9.72 -8.16
C GLU A 129 -5.56 -11.25 -8.20
N THR A 130 -5.38 -11.79 -9.41
CA THR A 130 -5.30 -13.24 -9.65
C THR A 130 -3.87 -13.74 -9.78
N ASP A 131 -2.94 -12.85 -10.12
CA ASP A 131 -1.53 -13.19 -10.18
C ASP A 131 -0.96 -13.37 -8.78
N VAL A 132 -0.48 -14.58 -8.48
CA VAL A 132 0.09 -14.93 -7.18
C VAL A 132 1.23 -13.99 -6.79
N SER A 133 2.02 -13.53 -7.76
CA SER A 133 3.14 -12.60 -7.49
C SER A 133 2.67 -11.21 -7.04
N ARG A 134 1.41 -10.85 -7.30
CA ARG A 134 0.82 -9.55 -6.96
C ARG A 134 -0.27 -9.64 -5.89
N LYS A 135 -0.57 -10.84 -5.38
CA LYS A 135 -1.57 -11.07 -4.30
C LYS A 135 -1.30 -10.21 -3.07
N ALA A 136 -0.04 -9.98 -2.71
CA ALA A 136 0.34 -9.13 -1.57
C ALA A 136 -0.06 -7.65 -1.75
N PHE A 137 -0.35 -7.21 -2.99
CA PHE A 137 -0.81 -5.86 -3.33
C PHE A 137 -2.30 -5.82 -3.64
N CYS A 138 -3.03 -6.92 -3.44
CA CYS A 138 -4.44 -6.99 -3.76
C CYS A 138 -5.26 -6.19 -2.74
N PRO A 139 -5.90 -5.05 -3.11
CA PRO A 139 -6.68 -4.25 -2.18
C PRO A 139 -7.84 -5.04 -1.57
N VAL A 140 -8.44 -5.95 -2.35
CA VAL A 140 -9.57 -6.78 -1.92
C VAL A 140 -9.16 -7.78 -0.84
N VAL A 141 -7.95 -8.34 -0.92
CA VAL A 141 -7.45 -9.30 0.11
C VAL A 141 -7.23 -8.58 1.44
N HIS A 142 -6.62 -7.39 1.42
CA HIS A 142 -6.41 -6.61 2.64
C HIS A 142 -7.73 -6.13 3.26
N PHE A 143 -8.67 -5.68 2.42
CA PHE A 143 -10.02 -5.34 2.87
C PHE A 143 -10.74 -6.54 3.49
N LEU A 144 -10.73 -7.71 2.83
CA LEU A 144 -11.33 -8.93 3.36
C LEU A 144 -10.69 -9.34 4.69
N GLY A 145 -9.37 -9.21 4.84
CA GLY A 145 -8.68 -9.46 6.11
C GLY A 145 -9.23 -8.60 7.26
N LEU A 146 -9.48 -7.32 7.02
CA LEU A 146 -10.07 -6.41 8.01
C LEU A 146 -11.56 -6.74 8.28
N ALA A 147 -12.34 -6.95 7.22
CA ALA A 147 -13.79 -7.17 7.31
C ALA A 147 -14.14 -8.52 7.95
N LEU A 148 -13.36 -9.58 7.67
CA LEU A 148 -13.54 -10.89 8.28
C LEU A 148 -13.15 -10.87 9.76
N ALA A 149 -12.06 -10.17 10.13
CA ALA A 149 -11.66 -9.99 11.53
C ALA A 149 -12.73 -9.25 12.35
N ASP A 150 -13.50 -8.38 11.70
CA ASP A 150 -14.58 -7.60 12.31
C ASP A 150 -15.96 -8.29 12.23
N ASN A 151 -16.02 -9.47 11.61
CA ASN A 151 -17.25 -10.24 11.36
C ASN A 151 -18.36 -9.39 10.70
N VAL A 152 -17.98 -8.69 9.62
CA VAL A 152 -18.81 -7.65 8.99
C VAL A 152 -19.97 -8.20 8.18
N PHE A 153 -19.76 -9.33 7.51
CA PHE A 153 -20.76 -9.90 6.61
C PHE A 153 -21.72 -10.83 7.33
N THR A 154 -22.93 -10.95 6.78
CA THR A 154 -23.96 -11.89 7.23
C THR A 154 -23.66 -13.32 6.79
N GLU A 155 -23.26 -13.48 5.52
CA GLU A 155 -23.08 -14.79 4.87
C GLU A 155 -21.61 -15.20 4.65
N LEU A 156 -20.69 -14.25 4.75
CA LEU A 156 -19.27 -14.46 4.42
C LEU A 156 -18.42 -14.47 5.69
N CYS A 157 -17.79 -15.60 5.97
CA CYS A 157 -16.83 -15.80 7.05
C CYS A 157 -15.63 -16.60 6.53
N LEU A 158 -14.64 -16.85 7.41
CA LEU A 158 -13.41 -17.52 6.99
C LEU A 158 -13.65 -18.92 6.40
N SER A 159 -14.62 -19.68 6.93
CA SER A 159 -14.96 -21.02 6.43
C SER A 159 -15.74 -20.99 5.11
N THR A 160 -16.51 -19.92 4.83
CA THR A 160 -17.27 -19.78 3.58
C THR A 160 -16.52 -19.01 2.50
N LEU A 161 -15.33 -18.45 2.79
CA LEU A 161 -14.52 -17.68 1.85
C LEU A 161 -14.12 -18.47 0.58
N GLY A 162 -14.01 -19.80 0.70
CA GLY A 162 -13.76 -20.69 -0.44
C GLY A 162 -14.98 -20.92 -1.33
N ASP A 163 -16.19 -20.67 -0.82
CA ASP A 163 -17.43 -20.84 -1.58
C ASP A 163 -17.68 -19.65 -2.50
N ARG A 164 -17.13 -19.76 -3.71
CA ARG A 164 -17.21 -18.74 -4.76
C ARG A 164 -18.33 -19.03 -5.77
N ARG A 165 -19.46 -19.57 -5.30
CA ARG A 165 -20.63 -19.82 -6.15
C ARG A 165 -21.42 -18.54 -6.42
N ILE A 166 -21.76 -18.34 -7.67
CA ILE A 166 -22.76 -17.38 -8.14
C ILE A 166 -23.94 -18.20 -8.65
N LEU A 167 -25.16 -17.83 -8.29
CA LEU A 167 -26.36 -18.52 -8.78
C LEU A 167 -26.42 -18.44 -10.31
N VAL A 168 -26.81 -19.53 -10.98
CA VAL A 168 -26.90 -19.59 -12.45
C VAL A 168 -27.85 -18.52 -13.00
N SER A 169 -28.86 -18.14 -12.23
CA SER A 169 -29.81 -17.08 -12.57
C SER A 169 -29.28 -15.65 -12.36
N SER A 170 -28.06 -15.48 -11.83
CA SER A 170 -27.49 -14.17 -11.53
C SER A 170 -26.12 -13.98 -12.17
N ASN A 171 -25.83 -12.75 -12.59
CA ASN A 171 -24.51 -12.36 -13.07
C ASN A 171 -23.52 -12.08 -11.93
N SER A 172 -24.03 -11.93 -10.70
CA SER A 172 -23.20 -11.60 -9.54
C SER A 172 -23.81 -12.05 -8.21
N ARG A 173 -22.95 -12.19 -7.19
CA ARG A 173 -23.37 -12.41 -5.81
C ARG A 173 -22.89 -11.23 -4.95
N ARG A 174 -23.81 -10.49 -4.35
CA ARG A 174 -23.48 -9.41 -3.40
C ARG A 174 -23.44 -9.96 -1.98
N PHE A 175 -22.54 -9.45 -1.15
CA PHE A 175 -22.44 -9.86 0.26
C PHE A 175 -23.00 -8.78 1.16
N SER A 176 -24.06 -9.12 1.90
CA SER A 176 -24.74 -8.18 2.80
C SER A 176 -23.91 -7.91 4.05
N ILE A 177 -23.70 -6.63 4.34
CA ILE A 177 -23.06 -6.14 5.57
C ILE A 177 -24.09 -6.08 6.68
N ARG A 178 -23.72 -6.54 7.88
CA ARG A 178 -24.59 -6.49 9.07
C ARG A 178 -24.90 -5.04 9.45
N GLU A 179 -26.14 -4.77 9.86
CA GLU A 179 -26.60 -3.40 10.14
C GLU A 179 -25.78 -2.72 11.25
N ASP A 180 -25.43 -3.47 12.30
CA ASP A 180 -24.61 -3.01 13.43
C ASP A 180 -23.15 -2.68 13.03
N LYS A 181 -22.71 -3.14 11.86
CA LYS A 181 -21.34 -2.94 11.36
C LYS A 181 -21.24 -1.80 10.35
N LYS A 182 -22.33 -1.32 9.76
CA LYS A 182 -22.28 -0.26 8.73
C LYS A 182 -21.62 1.03 9.24
N GLY A 183 -21.88 1.43 10.48
CA GLY A 183 -21.27 2.62 11.10
C GLY A 183 -19.82 2.42 11.56
N MET A 184 -19.32 1.19 11.56
CA MET A 184 -17.99 0.89 12.08
C MET A 184 -16.89 1.34 11.10
N PRO A 185 -15.87 2.08 11.56
CA PRO A 185 -14.74 2.45 10.69
C PRO A 185 -13.92 1.24 10.26
N ILE A 186 -13.46 1.26 9.00
CA ILE A 186 -12.58 0.22 8.46
C ILE A 186 -11.16 0.39 9.01
N LEU A 187 -10.64 1.62 8.94
CA LEU A 187 -9.32 1.98 9.44
C LEU A 187 -9.48 2.58 10.83
N ARG A 188 -9.01 1.89 11.86
CA ARG A 188 -9.25 2.25 13.27
C ARG A 188 -7.97 2.56 14.02
N MET A 189 -8.09 3.47 14.98
CA MET A 189 -7.09 3.69 16.02
C MET A 189 -7.00 2.46 16.93
N LEU A 190 -5.84 2.27 17.56
CA LEU A 190 -5.66 1.25 18.59
C LEU A 190 -5.64 1.91 19.97
N THR A 191 -6.23 1.24 20.95
CA THR A 191 -6.07 1.54 22.38
C THR A 191 -5.43 0.30 23.02
N GLY A 192 -4.15 0.41 23.42
CA GLY A 192 -3.37 -0.77 23.78
C GLY A 192 -3.28 -1.74 22.60
N SER A 193 -3.66 -3.00 22.83
CA SER A 193 -3.64 -4.06 21.83
C SER A 193 -4.96 -4.23 21.07
N ALA A 194 -5.98 -3.39 21.30
CA ALA A 194 -7.29 -3.54 20.67
C ALA A 194 -7.64 -2.35 19.77
N PRO A 195 -8.29 -2.58 18.61
CA PRO A 195 -8.88 -1.50 17.83
C PRO A 195 -9.97 -0.81 18.65
N ASN A 196 -9.91 0.53 18.73
CA ASN A 196 -10.99 1.30 19.32
C ASN A 196 -12.00 1.70 18.24
N GLY A 197 -13.18 2.19 18.64
CA GLY A 197 -14.23 2.59 17.71
C GLY A 197 -13.94 3.87 16.90
N LYS A 198 -12.74 4.46 17.03
CA LYS A 198 -12.38 5.71 16.35
C LYS A 198 -11.63 5.46 15.05
N VAL A 199 -11.87 6.31 14.07
CA VAL A 199 -11.16 6.33 12.79
C VAL A 199 -9.67 6.56 13.02
N LEU A 200 -8.82 5.87 12.28
CA LEU A 200 -7.36 6.08 12.27
C LEU A 200 -7.04 7.56 11.99
N SER A 201 -6.18 8.17 12.80
CA SER A 201 -5.80 9.57 12.58
C SER A 201 -4.67 9.71 11.56
N ALA A 202 -4.66 10.81 10.80
CA ALA A 202 -3.56 11.13 9.89
C ALA A 202 -2.20 11.22 10.59
N SER A 203 -2.18 11.67 11.85
CA SER A 203 -0.97 11.71 12.66
C SER A 203 -0.45 10.29 12.95
N SER A 204 -1.32 9.40 13.42
CA SER A 204 -0.95 8.02 13.74
C SER A 204 -0.44 7.26 12.51
N LEU A 205 -1.10 7.41 11.36
CA LEU A 205 -0.63 6.79 10.13
C LEU A 205 0.69 7.41 9.66
N TYR A 206 0.87 8.73 9.79
CA TYR A 206 2.15 9.38 9.47
C TYR A 206 3.30 8.85 10.32
N HIS A 207 3.11 8.70 11.64
CA HIS A 207 4.13 8.13 12.53
C HIS A 207 4.42 6.67 12.19
N ALA A 208 3.39 5.85 11.97
CA ALA A 208 3.58 4.46 11.56
C ALA A 208 4.36 4.32 10.24
N LEU A 209 4.08 5.18 9.25
CA LEU A 209 4.81 5.20 7.97
C LEU A 209 6.24 5.74 8.13
N LYS A 210 6.44 6.74 8.99
CA LYS A 210 7.78 7.27 9.29
C LYS A 210 8.64 6.19 9.93
N ASP A 211 8.13 5.50 10.94
CA ASP A 211 8.87 4.47 11.65
C ASP A 211 9.17 3.29 10.73
N LEU A 212 8.20 2.86 9.91
CA LEU A 212 8.41 1.85 8.88
C LEU A 212 9.50 2.28 7.87
N ALA A 213 9.45 3.52 7.40
CA ALA A 213 10.43 4.03 6.45
C ALA A 213 11.86 4.06 7.03
N GLN A 214 11.99 4.46 8.30
CA GLN A 214 13.27 4.49 9.00
C GLN A 214 13.84 3.08 9.19
N ARG A 215 12.99 2.13 9.61
CA ARG A 215 13.39 0.72 9.73
C ARG A 215 13.71 0.07 8.38
N TYR A 216 13.24 0.66 7.29
CA TYR A 216 13.58 0.24 5.94
C TYR A 216 14.86 0.88 5.38
N GLY A 217 15.44 1.86 6.08
CA GLY A 217 16.65 2.55 5.65
C GLY A 217 16.43 3.74 4.71
N TYR A 218 15.19 4.26 4.61
CA TYR A 218 14.98 5.54 3.93
C TYR A 218 15.54 6.69 4.77
N GLU A 219 16.39 7.52 4.16
CA GLU A 219 16.93 8.74 4.78
C GLU A 219 15.82 9.73 5.18
N LYS A 220 14.79 9.87 4.33
CA LYS A 220 13.71 10.85 4.51
C LYS A 220 12.39 10.16 4.86
N PRO A 221 11.56 10.76 5.74
CA PRO A 221 10.25 10.21 6.05
C PRO A 221 9.40 10.08 4.80
N ILE A 222 8.83 8.89 4.60
CA ILE A 222 7.84 8.68 3.56
C ILE A 222 6.51 9.25 4.03
N SER A 223 5.91 10.10 3.19
CA SER A 223 4.53 10.52 3.35
C SER A 223 3.68 9.87 2.26
N ALA A 224 2.38 9.69 2.48
CA ALA A 224 1.56 9.18 1.38
C ALA A 224 1.48 10.10 0.17
N TYR A 225 1.76 11.39 0.35
CA TYR A 225 1.88 12.30 -0.78
C TYR A 225 3.02 11.88 -1.73
N CYS A 226 4.05 11.16 -1.27
CA CYS A 226 5.05 10.54 -2.16
C CYS A 226 4.40 9.55 -3.12
N PHE A 227 3.60 8.60 -2.62
CA PHE A 227 2.94 7.59 -3.45
C PHE A 227 1.84 8.17 -4.33
N ARG A 228 1.06 9.12 -3.81
CA ARG A 228 0.05 9.82 -4.61
C ARG A 228 0.67 10.58 -5.79
N ARG A 229 1.88 11.13 -5.62
CA ARG A 229 2.64 11.76 -6.73
C ARG A 229 3.11 10.71 -7.73
N GLY A 230 3.66 9.60 -7.27
CA GLY A 230 4.05 8.49 -8.16
C GLY A 230 2.86 7.96 -8.96
N PHE A 231 1.71 7.82 -8.33
CA PHE A 231 0.46 7.49 -9.02
C PHE A 231 0.07 8.54 -10.07
N ALA A 232 0.08 9.82 -9.71
CA ALA A 232 -0.29 10.90 -10.63
C ALA A 232 0.65 11.00 -11.85
N ASN A 233 1.92 10.64 -11.68
CA ASN A 233 2.90 10.53 -12.76
C ASN A 233 2.66 9.27 -13.60
N GLY A 234 2.44 8.11 -12.96
CA GLY A 234 2.28 6.83 -13.65
C GLY A 234 0.98 6.69 -14.45
N ILE A 235 -0.04 7.51 -14.19
CA ILE A 235 -1.25 7.59 -15.02
C ILE A 235 -1.17 8.71 -16.05
N ASP A 236 -0.15 9.57 -16.00
CA ASP A 236 -0.04 10.70 -16.92
C ASP A 236 0.17 10.20 -18.35
N GLY A 237 -0.48 10.84 -19.32
CA GLY A 237 -0.49 10.36 -20.71
C GLY A 237 -1.34 9.11 -20.98
N HIS A 238 -1.76 8.35 -19.96
CA HIS A 238 -2.61 7.16 -20.13
C HIS A 238 -4.11 7.44 -20.01
N ILE A 239 -4.49 8.58 -19.41
CA ILE A 239 -5.88 8.98 -19.20
C ILE A 239 -6.12 10.43 -19.61
N SER A 240 -7.36 10.77 -19.96
CA SER A 240 -7.73 12.15 -20.23
C SER A 240 -7.62 13.03 -18.97
N ALA A 241 -7.37 14.32 -19.16
CA ALA A 241 -7.30 15.30 -18.06
C ALA A 241 -8.56 15.30 -17.19
N ALA A 242 -9.75 15.12 -17.79
CA ALA A 242 -11.02 15.02 -17.07
C ALA A 242 -11.07 13.79 -16.14
N LYS A 243 -10.68 12.60 -16.64
CA LYS A 243 -10.62 11.37 -15.84
C LYS A 243 -9.53 11.47 -14.75
N LYS A 244 -8.39 12.10 -15.06
CA LYS A 244 -7.33 12.40 -14.07
C LYS A 244 -7.85 13.33 -12.97
N GLY A 245 -8.59 14.37 -13.35
CA GLY A 245 -9.24 15.31 -12.44
C GLY A 245 -10.27 14.64 -11.53
N GLN A 246 -11.10 13.76 -12.09
CA GLN A 246 -12.07 12.95 -11.33
C GLN A 246 -11.37 12.02 -10.33
N LEU A 247 -10.37 11.26 -10.79
CA LEU A 247 -9.67 10.27 -9.96
C LEU A 247 -8.86 10.92 -8.84
N LEU A 248 -8.17 12.03 -9.15
CA LEU A 248 -7.39 12.79 -8.18
C LEU A 248 -8.24 13.81 -7.42
N GLY A 249 -9.52 14.01 -7.72
CA GLY A 249 -10.35 15.06 -7.12
C GLY A 249 -9.71 16.45 -7.24
N HIS A 250 -9.20 16.80 -8.42
CA HIS A 250 -8.65 18.12 -8.73
C HIS A 250 -9.71 18.97 -9.43
N ALA A 251 -9.81 20.23 -9.01
CA ALA A 251 -10.73 21.20 -9.63
C ALA A 251 -10.07 22.06 -10.71
N SER A 252 -8.74 22.03 -10.80
CA SER A 252 -7.97 22.78 -11.81
C SER A 252 -6.60 22.15 -12.03
N ASP A 253 -6.04 22.38 -13.22
CA ASP A 253 -4.71 21.90 -13.60
C ASP A 253 -3.60 22.49 -12.72
N ALA A 254 -3.80 23.72 -12.23
CA ALA A 254 -2.90 24.35 -11.24
C ALA A 254 -2.81 23.55 -9.92
N THR A 255 -3.86 22.83 -9.54
CA THR A 255 -3.81 21.92 -8.38
C THR A 255 -2.98 20.66 -8.70
N GLY A 256 -2.96 20.24 -9.97
CA GLY A 256 -2.12 19.14 -10.47
C GLY A 256 -0.63 19.48 -10.46
N GLN A 257 -0.26 20.71 -10.80
CA GLN A 257 1.13 21.21 -10.78
C GLN A 257 1.80 21.06 -9.40
N ALA A 258 1.02 21.08 -8.31
CA ALA A 258 1.55 20.86 -6.96
C ALA A 258 2.13 19.44 -6.74
N TYR A 259 1.80 18.49 -7.62
CA TYR A 259 2.25 17.09 -7.54
C TYR A 259 3.42 16.78 -8.48
N ILE A 260 3.80 17.71 -9.35
CA ILE A 260 4.98 17.54 -10.20
C ILE A 260 6.22 17.48 -9.29
N SER A 261 7.10 16.52 -9.60
CA SER A 261 8.40 16.37 -8.94
C SER A 261 9.17 17.69 -9.04
N THR A 262 9.97 18.00 -8.02
CA THR A 262 10.94 19.11 -8.15
C THR A 262 12.02 18.80 -9.18
N THR A 263 12.25 17.52 -9.47
CA THR A 263 13.14 17.07 -10.53
C THR A 263 12.39 17.08 -11.85
N VAL A 264 12.96 17.71 -12.87
CA VAL A 264 12.41 17.71 -14.23
C VAL A 264 12.46 16.27 -14.75
N ALA A 265 11.29 15.67 -14.97
CA ALA A 265 11.14 14.30 -15.45
C ALA A 265 11.29 14.20 -16.97
N VAL A 266 12.29 14.88 -17.52
CA VAL A 266 12.61 14.88 -18.96
C VAL A 266 14.09 14.59 -19.10
N ASP A 267 14.41 13.57 -19.89
CA ASP A 267 15.79 13.28 -20.25
C ASP A 267 16.22 14.26 -21.35
N ALA A 268 16.60 15.46 -20.93
CA ALA A 268 17.04 16.51 -21.84
C ALA A 268 18.31 16.10 -22.60
N GLN A 269 19.14 15.21 -22.05
CA GLN A 269 20.39 14.79 -22.69
C GLN A 269 20.10 13.96 -23.94
N HIS A 270 19.32 12.89 -23.81
CA HIS A 270 18.93 12.07 -24.96
C HIS A 270 18.00 12.83 -25.90
N ALA A 271 17.08 13.65 -25.36
CA ALA A 271 16.16 14.44 -26.19
C ALA A 271 16.89 15.42 -27.14
N ILE A 272 17.92 16.13 -26.66
CA ILE A 272 18.71 17.05 -27.52
C ILE A 272 19.53 16.29 -28.57
N ARG A 273 19.94 15.06 -28.28
CA ARG A 273 20.67 14.20 -29.22
C ARG A 273 19.76 13.48 -30.23
N GLY A 274 18.44 13.62 -30.10
CA GLY A 274 17.48 12.86 -30.90
C GLY A 274 17.45 11.36 -30.56
N GLU A 275 17.95 11.00 -29.39
CA GLU A 275 17.99 9.62 -28.88
C GLU A 275 16.70 9.29 -28.10
N ILE A 276 16.47 8.00 -27.88
CA ILE A 276 15.38 7.52 -27.03
C ILE A 276 15.67 7.92 -25.58
N GLN A 277 14.72 8.58 -24.92
CA GLN A 277 14.87 9.03 -23.53
C GLN A 277 14.97 7.85 -22.56
N ASP A 278 15.91 7.92 -21.61
CA ASP A 278 16.02 6.97 -20.50
C ASP A 278 15.14 7.42 -19.32
N THR A 279 13.84 7.14 -19.46
CA THR A 279 12.86 7.49 -18.42
C THR A 279 13.09 6.73 -17.11
N GLN A 280 13.66 5.51 -17.16
CA GLN A 280 13.92 4.70 -15.98
C GLN A 280 14.99 5.32 -15.09
N TYR A 281 16.06 5.85 -15.69
CA TYR A 281 17.12 6.54 -14.95
C TYR A 281 16.62 7.81 -14.27
N ILE A 282 15.84 8.63 -14.99
CA ILE A 282 15.26 9.88 -14.45
C ILE A 282 14.24 9.59 -13.35
N GLU A 283 13.44 8.56 -13.52
CA GLU A 283 12.55 8.06 -12.48
C GLU A 283 13.37 7.69 -11.25
N LEU A 284 14.35 6.78 -11.36
CA LEU A 284 15.17 6.31 -10.25
C LEU A 284 15.79 7.47 -9.46
N ALA A 285 16.35 8.47 -10.15
CA ALA A 285 16.94 9.65 -9.55
C ALA A 285 15.92 10.57 -8.83
N SER A 286 14.65 10.53 -9.24
CA SER A 286 13.54 11.27 -8.64
C SER A 286 12.82 10.51 -7.53
N GLY A 287 13.10 9.21 -7.40
CA GLY A 287 12.45 8.29 -6.48
C GLY A 287 12.84 8.48 -5.02
N ILE A 288 11.99 8.00 -4.11
CA ILE A 288 12.32 7.93 -2.67
C ILE A 288 13.45 6.93 -2.41
N ALA A 289 13.62 5.90 -3.25
CA ALA A 289 14.69 4.92 -3.14
C ALA A 289 16.09 5.48 -3.44
N TYR A 290 16.18 6.64 -4.11
CA TYR A 290 17.48 7.21 -4.51
C TYR A 290 18.44 7.42 -3.32
N THR A 291 17.90 7.76 -2.14
CA THR A 291 18.70 7.97 -0.93
C THR A 291 18.51 6.87 0.13
N ARG A 292 17.98 5.71 -0.26
CA ARG A 292 17.82 4.55 0.63
C ARG A 292 19.17 3.90 0.88
N ASP A 293 19.51 3.70 2.16
CA ASP A 293 20.68 2.94 2.57
C ASP A 293 20.26 1.71 3.38
N LEU A 294 20.39 0.52 2.76
CA LEU A 294 20.06 -0.75 3.39
C LEU A 294 21.05 -1.17 4.49
N LYS A 295 22.19 -0.48 4.60
CA LYS A 295 23.21 -0.69 5.64
C LYS A 295 23.19 0.39 6.71
N ALA A 296 22.29 1.38 6.61
CA ALA A 296 22.16 2.41 7.63
C ALA A 296 21.96 1.75 9.01
N PRO A 297 22.53 2.31 10.10
CA PRO A 297 22.34 1.77 11.43
C PRO A 297 20.85 1.79 11.80
N LEU A 298 20.26 0.60 11.86
CA LEU A 298 18.85 0.42 12.15
C LEU A 298 18.62 0.42 13.67
N PRO A 299 17.55 1.05 14.19
CA PRO A 299 17.21 0.98 15.61
C PRO A 299 16.88 -0.45 16.11
N HIS A 300 16.59 -1.37 15.18
CA HIS A 300 16.26 -2.77 15.45
C HIS A 300 16.77 -3.64 14.29
N LEU A 301 17.17 -4.89 14.57
CA LEU A 301 17.98 -5.81 13.74
C LEU A 301 17.44 -6.18 12.33
N ALA A 302 16.35 -5.58 11.86
CA ALA A 302 15.68 -5.89 10.59
C ALA A 302 16.52 -5.50 9.35
N LYS A 303 17.44 -6.36 8.91
CA LYS A 303 18.21 -6.14 7.69
C LYS A 303 17.46 -6.71 6.49
N MET A 304 17.18 -5.87 5.50
CA MET A 304 17.06 -6.38 4.13
C MET A 304 18.49 -6.73 3.67
N THR A 305 18.90 -7.98 3.86
CA THR A 305 19.94 -8.54 2.97
C THR A 305 19.41 -8.38 1.56
N ALA A 306 20.21 -7.79 0.66
CA ALA A 306 19.84 -7.57 -0.74
C ALA A 306 19.00 -8.74 -1.20
N CYS A 307 17.72 -8.48 -1.53
CA CYS A 307 16.75 -9.53 -1.79
C CYS A 307 17.40 -10.45 -2.83
N PRO A 308 17.84 -11.67 -2.47
CA PRO A 308 18.37 -12.56 -3.48
C PRO A 308 17.22 -12.69 -4.46
N PRO A 309 17.43 -12.41 -5.76
CA PRO A 309 16.34 -12.43 -6.70
C PRO A 309 15.62 -13.78 -6.50
N LEU A 310 14.31 -13.74 -6.26
CA LEU A 310 13.50 -14.92 -5.93
C LEU A 310 13.66 -16.04 -6.95
N VAL A 311 14.25 -15.73 -8.11
CA VAL A 311 14.80 -16.63 -9.10
C VAL A 311 16.13 -16.06 -9.58
N THR A 312 17.21 -16.83 -9.55
CA THR A 312 18.50 -16.39 -10.10
C THR A 312 18.51 -16.47 -11.63
N ASP A 313 19.32 -15.66 -12.32
CA ASP A 313 19.44 -15.74 -13.78
C ASP A 313 19.88 -17.14 -14.25
N GLY A 314 20.65 -17.87 -13.42
CA GLY A 314 21.00 -19.27 -13.68
C GLY A 314 19.80 -20.23 -13.62
N GLN A 315 18.82 -19.98 -12.75
CA GLN A 315 17.56 -20.76 -12.71
C GLN A 315 16.68 -20.45 -13.92
N ILE A 316 16.67 -19.20 -14.39
CA ILE A 316 15.96 -18.80 -15.62
C ILE A 316 16.61 -19.45 -16.84
N ALA A 317 17.95 -19.45 -16.93
CA ALA A 317 18.69 -20.10 -18.02
C ALA A 317 18.40 -21.62 -18.10
N LYS A 318 18.43 -22.32 -16.95
CA LYS A 318 18.04 -23.74 -16.89
C LYS A 318 16.60 -24.00 -17.33
N MET A 319 15.67 -23.10 -16.99
CA MET A 319 14.29 -23.23 -17.46
C MET A 319 14.16 -22.92 -18.95
N ALA A 320 14.98 -22.00 -19.49
CA ALA A 320 15.00 -21.67 -20.91
C ALA A 320 15.50 -22.83 -21.77
N GLU A 321 16.45 -23.63 -21.26
CA GLU A 321 16.89 -24.88 -21.91
C GLU A 321 15.75 -25.89 -22.06
N CYS A 322 14.90 -26.02 -21.04
CA CYS A 322 13.76 -26.93 -21.05
C CYS A 322 12.53 -26.37 -21.78
N PHE A 323 12.37 -25.04 -21.85
CA PHE A 323 11.18 -24.36 -22.37
C PHE A 323 11.55 -23.11 -23.18
N PRO A 324 12.15 -23.27 -24.38
CA PRO A 324 12.75 -22.15 -25.13
C PRO A 324 11.75 -21.10 -25.64
N ASN A 325 10.47 -21.46 -25.75
CA ASN A 325 9.42 -20.59 -26.30
C ASN A 325 8.69 -19.76 -25.23
N LEU A 326 9.07 -19.88 -23.95
CA LEU A 326 8.42 -19.15 -22.86
C LEU A 326 9.13 -17.82 -22.58
N SER A 327 8.35 -16.80 -22.20
CA SER A 327 8.91 -15.51 -21.81
C SER A 327 9.71 -15.61 -20.51
N LYS A 328 10.69 -14.71 -20.30
CA LYS A 328 11.51 -14.65 -19.07
C LYS A 328 10.64 -14.67 -17.79
N GLY A 329 9.50 -14.00 -17.81
CA GLY A 329 8.55 -13.97 -16.70
C GLY A 329 7.83 -15.29 -16.43
N GLU A 330 7.59 -16.10 -17.46
CA GLU A 330 6.98 -17.43 -17.35
C GLU A 330 8.00 -18.47 -16.89
N LEU A 331 9.22 -18.41 -17.42
CA LEU A 331 10.35 -19.23 -16.99
C LEU A 331 10.67 -19.06 -15.50
N ALA A 332 10.47 -17.85 -14.98
CA ALA A 332 10.66 -17.54 -13.57
C ALA A 332 9.53 -18.09 -12.65
N ARG A 333 8.37 -18.54 -13.16
CA ARG A 333 7.24 -18.92 -12.30
C ARG A 333 7.49 -20.18 -11.47
N LYS A 334 8.04 -21.22 -12.09
CA LYS A 334 8.25 -22.52 -11.44
C LYS A 334 9.36 -22.47 -10.38
N PRO A 335 10.56 -21.92 -10.67
CA PRO A 335 11.60 -21.76 -9.66
C PRO A 335 11.17 -20.82 -8.53
N ARG A 336 10.41 -19.77 -8.84
CA ARG A 336 9.87 -18.86 -7.81
C ARG A 336 8.94 -19.59 -6.85
N LYS A 337 8.05 -20.45 -7.36
CA LYS A 337 7.13 -21.24 -6.53
C LYS A 337 7.91 -22.22 -5.64
N GLU A 338 8.93 -22.87 -6.18
CA GLU A 338 9.80 -23.81 -5.45
C GLU A 338 10.63 -23.11 -4.38
N ASN A 339 11.26 -21.98 -4.69
CA ASN A 339 12.01 -21.16 -3.74
C ASN A 339 11.11 -20.64 -2.60
N LEU A 340 9.88 -20.22 -2.92
CA LEU A 340 8.88 -19.81 -1.92
C LEU A 340 8.41 -20.97 -1.03
N SER A 341 8.28 -22.19 -1.57
CA SER A 341 7.98 -23.37 -0.75
C SER A 341 9.16 -23.76 0.14
N HIS A 342 10.40 -23.71 -0.37
CA HIS A 342 11.60 -24.01 0.41
C HIS A 342 11.80 -23.01 1.55
N ALA A 343 11.63 -21.71 1.31
CA ALA A 343 11.71 -20.68 2.34
C ALA A 343 10.71 -20.92 3.50
N ARG A 344 9.47 -21.32 3.16
CA ARG A 344 8.44 -21.68 4.16
C ARG A 344 8.83 -22.90 4.99
N THR A 345 9.56 -23.85 4.41
CA THR A 345 9.95 -25.10 5.09
C THR A 345 11.16 -24.87 6.02
N PHE A 346 12.07 -23.97 5.61
CA PHE A 346 13.24 -23.58 6.41
C PHE A 346 12.85 -22.80 7.67
N ASP A 347 11.85 -21.91 7.59
CA ASP A 347 11.29 -21.20 8.76
C ASP A 347 10.59 -22.14 9.76
N LEU A 348 9.95 -23.19 9.27
CA LEU A 348 9.34 -24.21 10.13
C LEU A 348 10.41 -25.02 10.87
N GLN A 349 11.47 -25.46 10.19
CA GLN A 349 12.54 -26.25 10.82
C GLN A 349 13.42 -25.43 11.78
N SER A 350 13.71 -24.17 11.46
CA SER A 350 14.44 -23.27 12.37
C SER A 350 13.61 -22.90 13.61
N SER A 351 12.29 -22.78 13.49
CA SER A 351 11.39 -22.53 14.62
C SER A 351 11.14 -23.74 15.53
N VAL A 352 11.29 -24.97 15.01
CA VAL A 352 11.17 -26.22 15.79
C VAL A 352 12.49 -26.57 16.47
N SER A 353 13.64 -26.34 15.81
CA SER A 353 14.96 -26.53 16.42
C SER A 353 15.28 -25.50 17.52
N GLY A 354 14.66 -24.32 17.48
CA GLY A 354 14.85 -23.26 18.48
C GLY A 354 13.94 -23.31 19.71
N ARG A 355 13.04 -24.31 19.83
CA ARG A 355 12.06 -24.40 20.94
C ARG A 355 12.21 -25.62 21.84
N LEU A 356 13.28 -26.40 21.72
CA LEU A 356 13.54 -27.55 22.61
C LEU A 356 14.70 -27.35 23.59
N CYS A 357 15.25 -26.14 23.71
CA CYS A 357 16.26 -25.86 24.73
C CYS A 357 15.84 -24.60 25.51
N GLY A 358 15.22 -24.81 26.68
CA GLY A 358 15.01 -23.73 27.65
C GLY A 358 13.57 -23.49 28.13
N ILE A 359 12.79 -24.53 28.41
CA ILE A 359 11.79 -24.47 29.49
C ILE A 359 11.91 -25.80 30.24
N ALA A 360 12.80 -25.82 31.22
CA ALA A 360 12.74 -26.83 32.27
C ALA A 360 11.39 -26.65 32.99
N LEU A 361 10.63 -27.72 33.01
CA LEU A 361 9.49 -27.93 33.90
C LEU A 361 9.97 -27.81 35.34
N GLU A 362 9.66 -26.71 36.02
CA GLU A 362 9.64 -26.67 37.47
C GLU A 362 8.22 -26.34 37.95
N HIS A 363 7.60 -27.41 38.43
CA HIS A 363 6.70 -27.49 39.57
C HIS A 363 5.41 -26.66 39.58
N TYR A 364 4.30 -27.31 39.21
CA TYR A 364 3.01 -27.15 39.90
C TYR A 364 2.22 -28.46 39.89
N THR A 365 2.46 -29.27 40.92
CA THR A 365 1.63 -30.33 41.55
C THR A 365 2.39 -30.69 42.83
N GLU A 366 1.89 -30.72 44.06
CA GLU A 366 0.54 -30.83 44.61
C GLU A 366 0.62 -30.61 46.15
N ASN A 367 -0.51 -30.21 46.74
CA ASN A 367 -0.98 -30.45 48.12
C ASN A 367 -0.27 -29.79 49.33
N GLY A 368 -1.02 -28.88 49.98
CA GLY A 368 -0.74 -28.26 51.28
C GLY A 368 -1.67 -27.09 51.54
#